data_AF-A0A954UFM6-F1
#
_entry.id   AF-A0A954UFM6-F1
#
_cell.length_a   1.000
_cell.length_b   1.000
_cell.length_c   1.000
_cell.angle_alpha   90.00
_cell.angle_beta   90.00
_cell.angle_gamma   90.00
#
_symmetry.space_group_name_H-M   'P 1'
#
loop_
_entity.id
_entity.type
_entity.pdbx_description
1 polymer ?
#
loop_
_entity_poly.entity_id
_entity_poly.type
_entity_poly.pdbx_seq_one_letter_code
_entity_poly.pdbx_strand_id
1 'polypeptide(L)'
;MKRTRIKGCCISSIAEAELAVADGVDALGLLGDMPSSPRAIDMDVASEIAQSVPPAVESFFLSASLSGNDIVDQVEYCGTTAVQIVQ
;
A
#
# COMPACT_ATOMS: atom_id res chain seq x y z
N MET A 1 -3.09 16.39 -23.52
CA MET A 1 -3.75 16.35 -22.19
C MET A 1 -2.91 15.50 -21.25
N LYS A 2 -2.81 15.84 -19.95
CA LYS A 2 -2.19 14.96 -18.94
C LYS A 2 -3.17 13.86 -18.57
N ARG A 3 -2.71 12.60 -18.50
CA ARG A 3 -3.51 11.47 -18.03
C ARG A 3 -3.74 11.57 -16.52
N THR A 4 -4.98 11.40 -16.07
CA THR A 4 -5.31 11.31 -14.63
C THR A 4 -4.73 10.01 -14.06
N ARG A 5 -4.08 10.08 -12.90
CA ARG A 5 -3.56 8.90 -12.21
C ARG A 5 -4.54 8.38 -11.16
N ILE A 6 -4.63 7.06 -11.02
CA ILE A 6 -5.60 6.39 -10.13
C ILE A 6 -4.87 5.53 -9.10
N LYS A 7 -5.23 5.66 -7.83
CA LYS A 7 -4.77 4.78 -6.74
C LYS A 7 -5.92 3.90 -6.27
N GLY A 8 -5.77 2.58 -6.39
CA GLY A 8 -6.66 1.59 -5.76
C GLY A 8 -6.27 1.39 -4.30
N CYS A 9 -7.16 1.65 -3.34
CA CYS A 9 -6.81 1.70 -1.92
C CYS A 9 -7.45 0.55 -1.12
N CYS A 10 -6.83 0.22 0.01
CA CYS A 10 -7.25 -0.85 0.92
C CYS A 10 -7.24 -2.22 0.25
N ILE A 11 -6.19 -2.48 -0.53
CA ILE A 11 -5.89 -3.80 -1.10
C ILE A 11 -5.46 -4.72 0.04
N SER A 12 -6.04 -5.90 0.09
CA SER A 12 -5.90 -6.85 1.20
C SER A 12 -5.43 -8.24 0.78
N SER A 13 -5.23 -8.47 -0.51
CA SER A 13 -4.69 -9.73 -1.04
C SER A 13 -3.93 -9.53 -2.36
N ILE A 14 -3.08 -10.49 -2.72
CA ILE A 14 -2.38 -10.52 -4.02
C ILE A 14 -3.39 -10.54 -5.17
N ALA A 15 -4.48 -11.30 -5.07
CA ALA A 15 -5.50 -11.37 -6.12
C ALA A 15 -6.17 -10.01 -6.38
N GLU A 16 -6.45 -9.24 -5.33
CA GLU A 16 -6.96 -7.87 -5.48
C GLU A 16 -5.91 -6.93 -6.11
N ALA A 17 -4.64 -7.09 -5.76
CA ALA A 17 -3.54 -6.32 -6.34
C ALA A 17 -3.40 -6.59 -7.84
N GLU A 18 -3.37 -7.87 -8.23
CA GLU A 18 -3.30 -8.30 -9.64
C GLU A 18 -4.48 -7.77 -10.46
N LEU A 19 -5.70 -7.86 -9.92
CA LEU A 19 -6.89 -7.34 -10.57
C LEU A 19 -6.81 -5.81 -10.76
N ALA A 20 -6.44 -5.07 -9.70
CA ALA A 20 -6.33 -3.61 -9.78
C ALA A 20 -5.25 -3.17 -10.79
N VAL A 21 -4.12 -3.88 -10.83
CA VAL A 21 -3.04 -3.66 -11.81
C VAL A 21 -3.54 -3.93 -13.23
N ALA A 22 -4.28 -5.02 -13.45
CA ALA A 22 -4.87 -5.35 -14.75
C ALA A 22 -5.87 -4.27 -15.22
N ASP A 23 -6.58 -3.64 -14.29
CA ASP A 23 -7.51 -2.52 -14.55
C ASP A 23 -6.80 -1.17 -14.76
N GLY A 24 -5.47 -1.12 -14.66
CA GLY A 24 -4.66 0.03 -15.05
C GLY A 24 -4.50 1.12 -13.98
N VAL A 25 -4.57 0.76 -12.70
CA VAL A 25 -4.19 1.66 -11.61
C VAL A 25 -2.71 2.03 -11.66
N ASP A 26 -2.39 3.21 -11.16
CA ASP A 26 -1.01 3.73 -11.07
C ASP A 26 -0.36 3.47 -9.72
N ALA A 27 -1.18 3.20 -8.72
CA ALA A 27 -0.73 2.96 -7.37
C ALA A 27 -1.71 2.04 -6.61
N LEU A 28 -1.16 1.29 -5.65
CA LEU A 28 -1.92 0.53 -4.67
C LEU A 28 -1.75 1.13 -3.27
N GLY A 29 -2.77 1.02 -2.43
CA GLY A 29 -2.73 1.41 -1.02
C GLY A 29 -2.93 0.19 -0.11
N LEU A 30 -1.95 -0.04 0.77
CA LEU A 30 -1.89 -1.14 1.72
C LEU A 30 -2.13 -0.57 3.12
N LEU A 31 -3.29 -0.88 3.70
CA LEU A 31 -3.66 -0.34 5.00
C LEU A 31 -2.97 -1.15 6.11
N GLY A 32 -1.96 -0.54 6.73
CA GLY A 32 -1.28 -1.12 7.89
C GLY A 32 -2.23 -1.30 9.07
N ASP A 33 -1.73 -2.01 10.09
CA ASP A 33 -2.53 -2.39 11.24
C ASP A 33 -3.17 -1.18 11.92
N MET A 34 -4.49 -1.18 11.93
CA MET A 34 -5.35 -0.05 12.31
C MET A 34 -6.57 -0.65 13.03
N PRO A 35 -6.68 -0.51 14.37
CA PRO A 35 -7.68 -1.22 15.17
C PRO A 35 -9.14 -0.96 14.73
N SER A 36 -9.39 0.16 14.06
CA SER A 36 -10.70 0.62 13.65
C SER A 36 -11.11 0.17 12.25
N SER A 37 -10.24 -0.47 11.47
CA SER A 37 -10.52 -0.81 10.07
C SER A 37 -10.63 -2.31 9.85
N PRO A 38 -11.75 -2.82 9.30
CA PRO A 38 -11.88 -4.23 8.92
C PRO A 38 -11.03 -4.62 7.70
N ARG A 39 -10.33 -3.65 7.09
CA ARG A 39 -9.46 -3.85 5.92
C ARG A 39 -7.98 -3.67 6.25
N ALA A 40 -7.64 -3.52 7.53
CA ALA A 40 -6.24 -3.52 7.96
C ALA A 40 -5.62 -4.90 7.67
N ILE A 41 -4.37 -4.89 7.24
CA ILE A 41 -3.59 -6.10 6.99
C ILE A 41 -2.28 -6.04 7.78
N ASP A 42 -1.78 -7.23 8.14
CA ASP A 42 -0.47 -7.37 8.77
C ASP A 42 0.65 -6.90 7.83
N MET A 43 1.75 -6.45 8.42
CA MET A 43 2.90 -5.96 7.65
C MET A 43 3.52 -7.06 6.76
N ASP A 44 3.46 -8.32 7.18
CA ASP A 44 3.87 -9.47 6.35
C ASP A 44 3.04 -9.53 5.05
N VAL A 45 1.71 -9.43 5.17
CA VAL A 45 0.79 -9.43 4.02
C VAL A 45 1.02 -8.21 3.14
N ALA A 46 1.25 -7.04 3.75
CA ALA A 46 1.59 -5.83 3.00
C ALA A 46 2.91 -6.01 2.21
N SER A 47 3.92 -6.64 2.81
CA SER A 47 5.20 -6.93 2.16
C SER A 47 5.04 -7.90 0.99
N GLU A 48 4.28 -8.98 1.16
CA GLU A 48 3.97 -9.93 0.09
C GLU A 48 3.25 -9.27 -1.08
N ILE A 49 2.25 -8.43 -0.80
CA ILE A 49 1.53 -7.68 -1.84
C ILE A 49 2.48 -6.72 -2.53
N ALA A 50 3.24 -5.91 -1.79
CA ALA A 50 4.17 -4.93 -2.35
C ALA A 50 5.20 -5.58 -3.30
N GLN A 51 5.71 -6.76 -2.96
CA GLN A 51 6.65 -7.53 -3.79
C GLN A 51 6.00 -8.09 -5.06
N SER A 52 4.68 -8.33 -5.07
CA SER A 52 3.93 -8.76 -6.26
C SER A 52 3.65 -7.63 -7.25
N VAL A 53 3.75 -6.36 -6.82
CA VAL A 53 3.42 -5.20 -7.65
C VAL A 53 4.48 -4.99 -8.75
N PRO A 54 4.09 -4.86 -10.03
CA PRO A 54 5.05 -4.58 -11.09
C PRO A 54 5.75 -3.22 -10.90
N PRO A 55 7.02 -3.06 -11.31
CA PRO A 55 7.79 -1.83 -11.09
C PRO A 55 7.18 -0.52 -11.64
N ALA A 56 6.21 -0.61 -12.55
CA ALA A 56 5.52 0.54 -13.12
C ALA A 56 4.34 1.06 -12.26
N VAL A 57 3.97 0.35 -11.20
CA VAL A 57 2.87 0.68 -10.29
C VAL A 57 3.45 0.94 -8.91
N GLU A 58 3.11 2.08 -8.32
CA GLU A 58 3.59 2.46 -6.98
C GLU A 58 2.84 1.69 -5.89
N SER A 59 3.49 1.43 -4.76
CA SER A 59 2.87 0.81 -3.58
C SER A 59 2.98 1.76 -2.39
N PHE A 60 1.84 2.04 -1.74
CA PHE A 60 1.77 2.96 -0.60
C PHE A 60 1.42 2.20 0.66
N PHE A 61 2.29 2.24 1.66
CA PHE A 61 1.91 1.85 3.01
C PHE A 61 1.13 2.99 3.68
N LEU A 62 -0.05 2.71 4.23
CA LEU A 62 -0.82 3.69 4.99
C LEU A 62 -0.47 3.53 6.48
N SER A 63 0.26 4.50 7.02
CA SER A 63 0.71 4.49 8.42
C SER A 63 -0.09 5.48 9.27
N ALA A 64 -0.60 5.00 10.40
CA ALA A 64 -1.18 5.84 11.46
C ALA A 64 -0.19 6.15 12.59
N SER A 65 1.09 5.81 12.42
CA SER A 65 2.10 6.09 13.45
C SER A 65 2.32 7.60 13.59
N LEU A 66 2.53 8.04 14.83
CA LEU A 66 2.88 9.41 15.18
C LEU A 66 4.41 9.62 15.23
N SER A 67 5.19 8.56 15.05
CA SER A 67 6.66 8.55 15.10
C SER A 67 7.24 8.42 13.70
N GLY A 68 8.11 9.35 13.32
CA GLY A 68 8.80 9.30 12.02
C GLY A 68 9.69 8.08 11.86
N ASN A 69 10.32 7.60 12.95
CA ASN A 69 11.16 6.40 12.89
C ASN A 69 10.32 5.15 12.63
N ASP A 70 9.19 5.02 13.33
CA ASP A 70 8.29 3.88 13.14
C ASP A 70 7.73 3.86 11.70
N ILE A 71 7.44 5.04 11.13
CA ILE A 71 7.02 5.18 9.73
C ILE A 71 8.12 4.66 8.79
N VAL A 72 9.38 5.02 9.03
CA VAL A 72 10.52 4.53 8.25
C VAL A 72 10.64 3.01 8.35
N ASP A 73 10.63 2.47 9.57
CA ASP A 73 10.72 1.02 9.82
C ASP A 73 9.61 0.26 9.11
N GLN A 74 8.38 0.79 9.12
CA GLN A 74 7.23 0.20 8.43
C GLN A 74 7.41 0.15 6.91
N VAL A 75 7.88 1.24 6.31
CA VAL A 75 8.11 1.32 4.86
C VAL A 75 9.24 0.40 4.43
N GLU A 76 10.35 0.38 5.18
CA GLU A 76 11.49 -0.49 4.91
C GLU A 76 11.10 -1.96 5.02
N TYR A 77 10.32 -2.32 6.05
CA TYR A 77 9.85 -3.69 6.24
C TYR A 77 8.88 -4.15 5.14
N CYS A 78 7.91 -3.30 4.79
CA CYS A 78 6.93 -3.65 3.76
C CYS A 78 7.49 -3.55 2.34
N GLY A 79 8.66 -2.91 2.14
CA GLY A 79 9.24 -2.71 0.82
C GLY A 79 8.38 -1.85 -0.11
N THR A 80 7.52 -0.99 0.45
CA THR A 80 6.65 -0.10 -0.34
C THR A 80 7.42 1.09 -0.90
N THR A 81 7.01 1.60 -2.06
CA THR A 81 7.71 2.70 -2.73
C THR A 81 7.39 4.08 -2.12
N ALA A 82 6.25 4.21 -1.43
CA ALA A 82 5.82 5.44 -0.80
C ALA A 82 5.06 5.19 0.52
N VAL A 83 4.88 6.26 1.29
CA VAL A 83 4.06 6.24 2.51
C VAL A 83 2.95 7.28 2.46
N GLN A 84 1.78 6.91 2.99
CA GLN A 84 0.66 7.81 3.23
C GLN A 84 0.42 7.88 4.75
N ILE A 85 0.68 9.04 5.34
CA ILE A 85 0.41 9.28 6.77
C ILE A 85 -1.09 9.54 6.93
N VAL A 86 -1.77 8.73 7.73
CA VAL A 86 -3.19 8.85 8.05
C VAL A 86 -3.36 9.33 9.50
N GLN A 87 -4.19 10.36 9.70
CA GLN A 87 -4.47 11.00 10.98
C GLN A 87 -5.97 10.98 11.29
#